data_AF-A0A0J0UN39-F1
#
_entry.id   AF-A0A0J0UN39-F1
#
_cell.length_a   1.000
_cell.length_b   1.000
_cell.length_c   1.000
_cell.angle_alpha   90.00
_cell.angle_beta   90.00
_cell.angle_gamma   90.00
#
_symmetry.space_group_name_H-M   'P 1'
#
loop_
_entity.id
_entity.type
_entity.pdbx_description
1 polymer ?
#
loop_
_entity_poly.entity_id
_entity_poly.type
_entity_poly.pdbx_seq_one_letter_code
_entity_poly.pdbx_strand_id
1 'polypeptide(L)'
;MLISIDQVLSKTEVRDFRAQLDAAAWEDGAATAGTLAKSVKRNQQITDGSELCQRLGQHILRRLSSTPLFISAALPRTIYPPKFNRYADGGTYGAHVDSALMFLPGSHQQMRTDLSATLFLAEPEEYDGGELEVEGPFGVQAVKLAAGDMVLYPSSSLHRVTPVTRGARVASFFWIESLVPDEGERTLLFDLDQSIQQLTPLVAPDDPRLVQLTGVYHNLLRRWARP
;
A
#
# COMPACT_ATOMS: atom_id res chain seq x y z
N MET A 1 -8.37 -4.10 -8.73
CA MET A 1 -7.64 -5.22 -8.09
C MET A 1 -7.29 -4.79 -6.68
N LEU A 2 -7.84 -5.44 -5.65
CA LEU A 2 -7.49 -5.23 -4.24
C LEU A 2 -6.77 -6.49 -3.74
N ILE A 3 -5.51 -6.36 -3.32
CA ILE A 3 -4.65 -7.49 -2.92
C ILE A 3 -4.21 -7.31 -1.48
N SER A 4 -4.35 -8.34 -0.67
CA SER A 4 -3.73 -8.42 0.66
C SER A 4 -2.38 -9.13 0.58
N ILE A 5 -1.40 -8.62 1.31
CA ILE A 5 -0.04 -9.17 1.40
C ILE A 5 0.26 -9.36 2.87
N ASP A 6 0.30 -10.61 3.30
CA ASP A 6 0.48 -10.96 4.69
C ASP A 6 1.96 -10.83 5.10
N GLN A 7 2.20 -10.48 6.36
CA GLN A 7 3.51 -10.53 7.01
C GLN A 7 4.62 -9.75 6.28
N VAL A 8 4.27 -8.60 5.67
CA VAL A 8 5.28 -7.65 5.16
C VAL A 8 6.26 -7.28 6.28
N LEU A 9 5.71 -7.01 7.46
CA LEU A 9 6.46 -6.95 8.72
C LEU A 9 6.08 -8.13 9.61
N SER A 10 7.09 -8.71 10.27
CA SER A 10 6.85 -9.64 11.36
C SER A 10 6.24 -8.94 12.57
N LYS A 11 5.58 -9.70 13.46
CA LYS A 11 5.02 -9.16 14.72
C LYS A 11 6.07 -8.48 15.61
N THR A 12 7.31 -8.96 15.58
CA THR A 12 8.44 -8.32 16.27
C THR A 12 8.75 -6.95 15.69
N GLU A 13 8.86 -6.85 14.36
CA GLU A 13 9.08 -5.57 13.68
C GLU A 13 7.93 -4.60 13.94
N VAL A 14 6.68 -5.07 13.90
CA VAL A 14 5.50 -4.25 14.22
C VAL A 14 5.59 -3.69 15.63
N ARG A 15 5.94 -4.52 16.63
CA ARG A 15 6.09 -4.07 18.02
C ARG A 15 7.18 -2.99 18.14
N ASP A 16 8.32 -3.17 17.47
CA ASP A 16 9.43 -2.22 17.52
C ASP A 16 9.11 -0.91 16.79
N PHE A 17 8.31 -0.98 15.72
CA PHE A 17 7.73 0.19 15.06
C PHE A 17 6.79 0.93 16.01
N ARG A 18 5.87 0.21 16.66
CA ARG A 18 4.88 0.79 17.56
C ARG A 18 5.50 1.41 18.80
N ALA A 19 6.53 0.81 19.39
CA ALA A 19 7.27 1.41 20.50
C ALA A 19 7.84 2.80 20.13
N GLN A 20 8.34 2.98 18.90
CA GLN A 20 8.86 4.27 18.43
C GLN A 20 7.74 5.26 18.05
N LEU A 21 6.70 4.77 17.37
CA LEU A 21 5.58 5.60 16.91
C LEU A 21 4.70 6.08 18.07
N ASP A 22 4.51 5.26 19.10
CA ASP A 22 3.70 5.62 20.28
C ASP A 22 4.42 6.68 21.15
N ALA A 23 5.75 6.76 21.07
CA ALA A 23 6.56 7.79 21.74
C ALA A 23 6.77 9.07 20.89
N ALA A 24 6.31 9.07 19.64
CA ALA A 24 6.53 10.16 18.71
C ALA A 24 5.53 11.32 18.89
N ALA A 25 5.90 12.50 18.38
CA ALA A 25 4.98 13.60 18.24
C ALA A 25 4.06 13.38 17.03
N TRP A 26 2.75 13.42 17.27
CA TRP A 26 1.71 13.29 16.27
C TRP A 26 1.08 14.66 16.00
N GLU A 27 1.08 15.09 14.75
CA GLU A 27 0.51 16.37 14.31
C GLU A 27 -0.85 16.18 13.66
N ASP A 28 -1.67 17.23 13.57
CA ASP A 28 -2.93 17.20 12.85
C ASP A 28 -2.70 16.93 11.36
N GLY A 29 -3.26 15.82 10.86
CA GLY A 29 -3.06 15.38 9.49
C GLY A 29 -3.91 16.12 8.45
N ALA A 30 -4.82 17.03 8.85
CA ALA A 30 -5.63 17.83 7.94
C ALA A 30 -4.79 18.65 6.94
N ALA A 31 -3.59 19.08 7.35
CA ALA A 31 -2.68 19.86 6.49
C ALA A 31 -2.22 19.11 5.23
N THR A 32 -2.19 17.77 5.28
CA THR A 32 -1.64 16.91 4.22
C THR A 32 -2.68 16.38 3.22
N ALA A 33 -3.97 16.68 3.42
CA ALA A 33 -5.02 16.29 2.47
C ALA A 33 -5.09 17.23 1.25
N GLY A 34 -5.54 16.70 0.11
CA GLY A 34 -5.92 17.51 -1.05
C GLY A 34 -7.06 18.48 -0.71
N THR A 35 -7.23 19.55 -1.49
CA THR A 35 -8.09 20.70 -1.16
C THR A 35 -9.52 20.33 -0.75
N LEU A 36 -10.13 19.35 -1.43
CA LEU A 36 -11.49 18.84 -1.11
C LEU A 36 -11.50 17.84 0.04
N ALA A 37 -10.41 17.11 0.24
CA ALA A 37 -10.26 16.07 1.24
C ALA A 37 -9.95 16.63 2.65
N LYS A 38 -9.45 17.88 2.74
CA LYS A 38 -9.11 18.53 4.02
C LYS A 38 -10.31 18.66 4.97
N SER A 39 -11.50 18.92 4.44
CA SER A 39 -12.71 19.13 5.27
C SER A 39 -13.28 17.83 5.85
N VAL A 40 -12.87 16.68 5.33
CA VAL A 40 -13.38 15.36 5.73
C VAL A 40 -12.32 14.49 6.42
N LYS A 41 -11.13 15.06 6.68
CA LYS A 41 -10.02 14.35 7.31
C LYS A 41 -9.83 14.79 8.76
N ARG A 42 -9.96 13.84 9.67
CA ARG A 42 -9.67 14.00 11.09
C ARG A 42 -8.76 12.86 11.54
N ASN A 43 -7.47 13.04 11.42
CA ASN A 43 -6.48 12.06 11.85
C ASN A 43 -5.22 12.77 12.33
N GLN A 44 -4.24 11.98 12.77
CA GLN A 44 -2.93 12.48 13.09
C GLN A 44 -1.88 11.85 12.18
N GLN A 45 -0.76 12.55 11.98
CA GLN A 45 0.37 12.03 11.21
C GLN A 45 1.70 12.37 11.87
N ILE A 46 2.70 11.52 11.61
CA ILE A 46 4.09 11.86 11.88
C ILE A 46 4.55 12.88 10.84
N THR A 47 5.28 13.91 11.27
CA THR A 47 5.80 14.98 10.40
C THR A 47 6.59 14.38 9.24
N ASP A 48 6.21 14.79 8.02
CA ASP A 48 6.87 14.37 6.79
C ASP A 48 8.36 14.76 6.83
N GLY A 49 9.23 13.84 6.42
CA GLY A 49 10.67 14.10 6.39
C GLY A 49 11.36 14.11 7.77
N SER A 50 10.64 13.90 8.87
CA SER A 50 11.28 13.66 10.18
C SER A 50 12.18 12.42 10.14
N GLU A 51 13.23 12.40 10.96
CA GLU A 51 14.19 11.29 11.00
C GLU A 51 13.48 9.94 11.27
N LEU A 52 12.52 9.93 12.19
CA LEU A 52 11.73 8.74 12.50
C LEU A 52 10.95 8.24 11.26
N CYS A 53 10.24 9.14 10.58
CA CYS A 53 9.44 8.81 9.39
C CYS A 53 10.33 8.25 8.27
N GLN A 54 11.48 8.88 8.02
CA GLN A 54 12.44 8.41 7.02
C GLN A 54 13.01 7.04 7.36
N ARG A 55 13.45 6.81 8.60
CA ARG A 55 14.04 5.52 9.01
C ARG A 55 13.04 4.36 8.92
N LEU A 56 11.84 4.54 9.46
CA LEU A 56 10.79 3.51 9.41
C LEU A 56 10.29 3.28 7.98
N GLY A 57 10.12 4.36 7.21
CA GLY A 57 9.75 4.27 5.80
C GLY A 57 10.78 3.51 4.98
N GLN A 58 12.07 3.80 5.14
CA GLN A 58 13.14 3.04 4.47
C GLN A 58 13.15 1.56 4.88
N HIS A 59 12.80 1.23 6.12
CA HIS A 59 12.66 -0.16 6.53
C HIS A 59 11.52 -0.87 5.80
N ILE A 60 10.36 -0.24 5.67
CA ILE A 60 9.24 -0.75 4.87
C ILE A 60 9.68 -0.96 3.42
N LEU A 61 10.33 0.03 2.80
CA LEU A 61 10.80 -0.07 1.41
C LEU A 61 11.80 -1.23 1.21
N ARG A 62 12.71 -1.45 2.16
CA ARG A 62 13.63 -2.61 2.11
C ARG A 62 12.87 -3.93 2.17
N ARG A 63 11.88 -4.07 3.07
CA ARG A 63 11.04 -5.27 3.17
C ARG A 63 10.28 -5.51 1.86
N LEU A 64 9.65 -4.49 1.30
CA LEU A 64 8.91 -4.60 0.04
C LEU A 64 9.79 -4.97 -1.16
N SER A 65 11.03 -4.48 -1.20
CA SER A 65 11.99 -4.81 -2.26
C SER A 65 12.37 -6.30 -2.33
N SER A 66 12.09 -7.06 -1.26
CA SER A 66 12.31 -8.50 -1.19
C SER A 66 11.02 -9.31 -0.99
N THR A 67 9.85 -8.71 -1.16
CA THR A 67 8.54 -9.38 -1.07
C THR A 67 8.04 -9.73 -2.48
N PRO A 68 8.12 -11.00 -2.94
CA PRO A 68 7.79 -11.36 -4.33
C PRO A 68 6.35 -11.02 -4.73
N LEU A 69 5.39 -11.24 -3.82
CA LEU A 69 3.98 -10.94 -4.07
C LEU A 69 3.75 -9.44 -4.31
N PHE A 70 4.43 -8.57 -3.57
CA PHE A 70 4.37 -7.12 -3.77
C PHE A 70 4.97 -6.73 -5.12
N ILE A 71 6.14 -7.26 -5.46
CA ILE A 71 6.82 -6.97 -6.72
C ILE A 71 5.95 -7.38 -7.91
N SER A 72 5.36 -8.57 -7.86
CA SER A 72 4.46 -9.10 -8.89
C SER A 72 3.17 -8.29 -9.03
N ALA A 73 2.53 -7.95 -7.91
CA ALA A 73 1.27 -7.21 -7.90
C ALA A 73 1.42 -5.74 -8.30
N ALA A 74 2.48 -5.08 -7.85
CA ALA A 74 2.65 -3.63 -7.98
C ALA A 74 3.55 -3.20 -9.14
N LEU A 75 4.50 -4.06 -9.56
CA LEU A 75 5.54 -3.76 -10.56
C LEU A 75 6.13 -2.34 -10.37
N PRO A 76 6.66 -2.01 -9.18
CA PRO A 76 6.94 -0.63 -8.81
C PRO A 76 8.04 0.00 -9.67
N ARG A 77 7.76 1.19 -10.22
CA ARG A 77 8.74 2.10 -10.85
C ARG A 77 9.27 3.10 -9.84
N THR A 78 8.33 3.76 -9.15
CA THR A 78 8.60 4.79 -8.13
C THR A 78 7.65 4.57 -6.96
N ILE A 79 8.16 4.66 -5.74
CA ILE A 79 7.33 4.59 -4.52
C ILE A 79 7.43 5.93 -3.79
N TYR A 80 6.27 6.54 -3.51
CA TYR A 80 6.20 7.72 -2.67
C TYR A 80 6.65 7.34 -1.25
N PRO A 81 7.49 8.15 -0.56
CA PRO A 81 7.98 7.80 0.76
C PRO A 81 6.85 7.42 1.74
N PRO A 82 6.96 6.27 2.44
CA PRO A 82 5.96 5.84 3.42
C PRO A 82 5.67 6.91 4.47
N LYS A 83 4.38 7.15 4.71
CA LYS A 83 3.86 8.08 5.70
C LYS A 83 3.15 7.31 6.80
N PHE A 84 3.05 7.88 7.99
CA PHE A 84 2.42 7.22 9.14
C PHE A 84 1.22 8.03 9.60
N ASN A 85 0.08 7.36 9.79
CA ASN A 85 -1.15 7.97 10.30
C ASN A 85 -1.70 7.23 11.52
N ARG A 86 -2.43 7.98 12.34
CA ARG A 86 -3.15 7.51 13.52
C ARG A 86 -4.58 8.04 13.50
N TYR A 87 -5.54 7.15 13.75
CA TYR A 87 -6.96 7.48 13.92
C TYR A 87 -7.41 6.99 15.30
N ALA A 88 -7.94 7.89 16.11
CA ALA A 88 -8.47 7.61 17.45
C ALA A 88 -9.55 8.66 17.78
N ASP A 89 -10.34 8.45 18.84
CA ASP A 89 -11.30 9.43 19.36
C ASP A 89 -12.32 9.93 18.30
N GLY A 90 -12.79 8.99 17.48
CA GLY A 90 -13.66 9.20 16.32
C GLY A 90 -12.93 9.69 15.07
N GLY A 91 -11.59 9.71 15.06
CA GLY A 91 -10.78 10.05 13.89
C GLY A 91 -11.21 9.26 12.66
N THR A 92 -11.30 9.92 11.52
CA THR A 92 -11.86 9.39 10.27
C THR A 92 -11.19 10.06 9.07
N TYR A 93 -11.35 9.47 7.90
CA TYR A 93 -11.08 10.14 6.64
C TYR A 93 -12.23 9.83 5.68
N GLY A 94 -13.07 10.83 5.40
CA GLY A 94 -14.24 10.67 4.54
C GLY A 94 -13.91 10.28 3.10
N ALA A 95 -14.95 9.98 2.33
CA ALA A 95 -14.83 9.49 0.95
C ALA A 95 -14.05 10.47 0.07
N HIS A 96 -12.99 9.97 -0.57
CA HIS A 96 -12.14 10.74 -1.47
C HIS A 96 -11.45 9.84 -2.50
N VAL A 97 -10.89 10.46 -3.51
CA VAL A 97 -9.98 9.85 -4.49
C VAL A 97 -8.64 10.56 -4.36
N ASP A 98 -7.54 9.82 -4.46
CA ASP A 98 -6.21 10.41 -4.36
C ASP A 98 -5.85 11.21 -5.62
N SER A 99 -4.96 12.19 -5.45
CA SER A 99 -4.43 12.95 -6.59
C SER A 99 -3.71 12.04 -7.56
N ALA A 100 -4.10 12.06 -8.83
CA ALA A 100 -3.49 11.25 -9.89
C ALA A 100 -1.99 11.52 -10.11
N LEU A 101 -1.52 12.72 -9.76
CA LEU A 101 -0.13 13.14 -9.85
C LEU A 101 0.34 13.72 -8.51
N MET A 102 1.54 13.34 -8.09
CA MET A 102 2.17 13.84 -6.86
C MET A 102 3.62 14.23 -7.12
N PHE A 103 4.08 15.32 -6.50
CA PHE A 103 5.49 15.68 -6.49
C PHE A 103 6.23 14.87 -5.42
N LEU A 104 7.35 14.26 -5.81
CA LEU A 104 8.22 13.58 -4.86
C LEU A 104 8.86 14.60 -3.92
N PRO A 105 8.89 14.34 -2.60
CA PRO A 105 9.48 15.26 -1.62
C PRO A 105 10.91 15.67 -1.98
N GLY A 106 11.21 16.96 -1.88
CA GLY A 106 12.55 17.50 -2.14
C GLY A 106 12.96 17.48 -3.62
N SER A 107 12.04 17.27 -4.56
CA SER A 107 12.34 17.27 -5.99
C SER A 107 11.25 17.97 -6.81
N HIS A 108 11.57 18.29 -8.07
CA HIS A 108 10.59 18.74 -9.06
C HIS A 108 9.98 17.57 -9.86
N GLN A 109 10.34 16.33 -9.53
CA GLN A 109 9.84 15.16 -10.22
C GLN A 109 8.41 14.85 -9.77
N GLN A 110 7.53 14.63 -10.74
CA GLN A 110 6.19 14.11 -10.51
C GLN A 110 6.15 12.60 -10.74
N MET A 111 5.29 11.93 -9.99
CA MET A 111 4.92 10.53 -10.20
C MET A 111 3.41 10.39 -10.35
N ARG A 112 2.98 9.43 -11.16
CA ARG A 112 1.58 8.98 -11.23
C ARG A 112 1.27 8.07 -10.04
N THR A 113 0.06 8.15 -9.52
CA THR A 113 -0.38 7.31 -8.39
C THR A 113 -1.26 6.16 -8.88
N ASP A 114 -0.64 5.09 -9.38
CA ASP A 114 -1.41 3.93 -9.89
C ASP A 114 -2.05 3.13 -8.77
N LEU A 115 -1.26 2.87 -7.73
CA LEU A 115 -1.66 2.07 -6.59
C LEU A 115 -1.44 2.85 -5.30
N SER A 116 -2.33 2.61 -4.36
CA SER A 116 -2.21 3.00 -2.97
C SER A 116 -1.97 1.77 -2.13
N ALA A 117 -1.18 1.94 -1.08
CA ALA A 117 -0.84 0.89 -0.13
C ALA A 117 -1.14 1.35 1.29
N THR A 118 -1.68 0.43 2.10
CA THR A 118 -1.79 0.59 3.55
C THR A 118 -1.17 -0.63 4.22
N LEU A 119 -0.16 -0.40 5.04
CA LEU A 119 0.43 -1.39 5.95
C LEU A 119 -0.12 -1.16 7.36
N PHE A 120 -0.79 -2.16 7.91
CA PHE A 120 -1.42 -2.08 9.23
C PHE A 120 -0.35 -2.25 10.33
N LEU A 121 -0.39 -1.38 11.34
CA LEU A 121 0.55 -1.39 12.48
C LEU A 121 -0.17 -1.54 13.83
N ALA A 122 -1.49 -1.74 13.81
CA ALA A 122 -2.32 -2.07 14.96
C ALA A 122 -3.15 -3.30 14.61
N GLU A 123 -3.30 -4.21 15.56
CA GLU A 123 -4.15 -5.39 15.40
C GLU A 123 -5.63 -4.96 15.30
N PRO A 124 -6.45 -5.68 14.52
CA PRO A 124 -7.84 -5.31 14.30
C PRO A 124 -8.67 -5.31 15.59
N GLU A 125 -8.28 -6.05 16.62
CA GLU A 125 -8.95 -6.07 17.93
C GLU A 125 -8.55 -4.90 18.84
N GLU A 126 -7.45 -4.18 18.56
CA GLU A 126 -7.00 -3.04 19.37
C GLU A 126 -7.93 -1.82 19.23
N TYR A 127 -8.77 -1.76 18.19
CA TYR A 127 -9.62 -0.61 17.90
C TYR A 127 -10.98 -1.01 17.29
N ASP A 128 -12.01 -0.20 17.51
CA ASP A 128 -13.34 -0.38 16.91
C ASP A 128 -13.55 0.63 15.78
N GLY A 129 -14.19 0.19 14.68
CA GLY A 129 -14.24 0.96 13.43
C GLY A 129 -12.87 0.99 12.72
N GLY A 130 -12.58 2.07 12.00
CA GLY A 130 -11.31 2.25 11.29
C GLY A 130 -11.10 1.32 10.10
N GLU A 131 -12.17 0.71 9.59
CA GLU A 131 -12.13 -0.05 8.34
C GLU A 131 -11.74 0.89 7.19
N LEU A 132 -10.81 0.43 6.34
CA LEU A 132 -10.58 1.04 5.04
C LEU A 132 -11.64 0.50 4.09
N GLU A 133 -12.58 1.34 3.71
CA GLU A 133 -13.60 1.02 2.72
C GLU A 133 -13.13 1.51 1.35
N VAL A 134 -13.04 0.60 0.39
CA VAL A 134 -12.64 0.87 -0.99
C VAL A 134 -13.79 0.50 -1.92
N GLU A 135 -14.25 1.45 -2.73
CA GLU A 135 -15.28 1.20 -3.74
C GLU A 135 -14.66 0.50 -4.95
N GLY A 136 -15.27 -0.63 -5.33
CA GLY A 136 -14.97 -1.37 -6.54
C GLY A 136 -16.19 -1.55 -7.44
N PRO A 137 -16.03 -2.17 -8.61
CA PRO A 137 -17.11 -2.36 -9.59
C PRO A 137 -18.32 -3.12 -9.06
N PHE A 138 -18.14 -3.94 -8.02
CA PHE A 138 -19.17 -4.79 -7.42
C PHE A 138 -19.59 -4.35 -6.02
N GLY A 139 -19.25 -3.11 -5.63
CA GLY A 139 -19.59 -2.54 -4.34
C GLY A 139 -18.38 -2.23 -3.45
N VAL A 140 -18.67 -1.91 -2.20
CA VAL A 140 -17.67 -1.52 -1.19
C VAL A 140 -17.00 -2.75 -0.58
N GLN A 141 -15.68 -2.76 -0.55
CA GLN A 141 -14.88 -3.72 0.20
C GLN A 141 -14.31 -3.06 1.44
N ALA A 142 -14.61 -3.62 2.62
CA ALA A 142 -14.06 -3.15 3.90
C ALA A 142 -12.83 -3.98 4.28
N VAL A 143 -11.74 -3.29 4.62
CA VAL A 143 -10.43 -3.91 4.91
C VAL A 143 -9.95 -3.51 6.29
N LYS A 144 -9.63 -4.51 7.11
CA LYS A 144 -9.04 -4.39 8.44
C LYS A 144 -8.16 -5.62 8.69
N LEU A 145 -6.87 -5.52 8.37
CA LEU A 145 -5.94 -6.66 8.39
C LEU A 145 -5.16 -6.74 9.69
N ALA A 146 -4.47 -7.85 9.92
CA ALA A 146 -3.60 -8.02 11.07
C ALA A 146 -2.40 -7.07 10.99
N ALA A 147 -1.83 -6.72 12.14
CA ALA A 147 -0.67 -5.84 12.16
C ALA A 147 0.53 -6.51 11.49
N GLY A 148 1.16 -5.81 10.56
CA GLY A 148 2.23 -6.30 9.70
C GLY A 148 1.77 -6.72 8.30
N ASP A 149 0.47 -6.84 8.09
CA ASP A 149 -0.12 -7.12 6.78
C ASP A 149 -0.41 -5.81 6.02
N MET A 150 -0.44 -5.92 4.69
CA MET A 150 -0.64 -4.80 3.78
C MET A 150 -1.82 -5.05 2.85
N VAL A 151 -2.50 -3.99 2.45
CA VAL A 151 -3.41 -3.98 1.31
C VAL A 151 -2.90 -3.06 0.20
N LEU A 152 -3.00 -3.52 -1.04
CA LEU A 152 -2.81 -2.75 -2.27
C LEU A 152 -4.16 -2.54 -2.97
N TYR A 153 -4.42 -1.35 -3.47
CA TYR A 153 -5.63 -1.02 -4.21
C TYR A 153 -5.39 0.12 -5.22
N PRO A 154 -6.23 0.30 -6.25
CA PRO A 154 -6.08 1.38 -7.22
C PRO A 154 -6.29 2.74 -6.54
N SER A 155 -5.39 3.70 -6.76
CA SER A 155 -5.57 5.06 -6.17
C SER A 155 -6.75 5.82 -6.77
N SER A 156 -7.28 5.34 -7.91
CA SER A 156 -8.50 5.84 -8.56
C SER A 156 -9.78 5.46 -7.82
N SER A 157 -9.75 4.47 -6.93
CA SER A 157 -10.91 4.03 -6.17
C SER A 157 -11.36 5.11 -5.18
N LEU A 158 -12.67 5.38 -5.14
CA LEU A 158 -13.26 6.13 -4.04
C LEU A 158 -13.06 5.31 -2.76
N HIS A 159 -12.51 5.93 -1.72
CA HIS A 159 -12.24 5.22 -0.49
C HIS A 159 -12.34 6.13 0.74
N ARG A 160 -12.53 5.50 1.90
CA ARG A 160 -12.61 6.18 3.21
C ARG A 160 -12.08 5.31 4.33
N VAL A 161 -11.72 5.94 5.44
CA VAL A 161 -11.46 5.28 6.72
C VAL A 161 -12.61 5.60 7.66
N THR A 162 -13.38 4.60 8.06
CA THR A 162 -14.51 4.76 8.97
C THR A 162 -14.03 5.30 10.34
N PRO A 163 -14.89 5.97 11.12
CA PRO A 163 -14.48 6.53 12.41
C PRO A 163 -13.95 5.45 13.37
N VAL A 164 -12.80 5.72 13.99
CA VAL A 164 -12.28 4.86 15.07
C VAL A 164 -12.91 5.28 16.39
N THR A 165 -13.82 4.47 16.93
CA THR A 165 -14.62 4.82 18.13
C THR A 165 -14.01 4.36 19.44
N ARG A 166 -13.12 3.37 19.40
CA ARG A 166 -12.34 2.86 20.54
C ARG A 166 -10.92 2.56 20.09
N GLY A 167 -9.94 2.79 20.97
CA GLY A 167 -8.54 2.47 20.70
C GLY A 167 -7.93 3.39 19.64
N ALA A 168 -6.90 2.91 18.96
CA ALA A 168 -6.24 3.66 17.90
C ALA A 168 -5.82 2.76 16.74
N ARG A 169 -6.23 3.14 15.53
CA ARG A 169 -5.70 2.57 14.29
C ARG A 169 -4.41 3.29 13.94
N VAL A 170 -3.30 2.55 13.90
CA VAL A 170 -2.01 3.06 13.42
C VAL A 170 -1.65 2.32 12.13
N ALA A 171 -1.25 3.06 11.10
CA ALA A 171 -0.86 2.46 9.83
C ALA A 171 0.23 3.29 9.13
N SER A 172 0.94 2.62 8.22
CA SER A 172 1.73 3.30 7.20
C SER A 172 0.95 3.31 5.88
N PHE A 173 1.00 4.42 5.14
CA PHE A 173 0.35 4.57 3.84
C PHE A 173 1.26 5.27 2.83
N PHE A 174 1.15 4.91 1.56
CA PHE A 174 1.92 5.50 0.46
C PHE A 174 1.34 5.12 -0.91
N TRP A 175 1.90 5.74 -1.95
CA TRP A 175 1.52 5.54 -3.34
C TRP A 175 2.65 4.93 -4.16
N ILE A 176 2.26 4.21 -5.20
CA ILE A 176 3.16 3.55 -6.11
C ILE A 176 2.80 3.97 -7.53
N GLU A 177 3.83 4.37 -8.26
CA GLU A 177 3.78 4.39 -9.71
C GLU A 177 4.27 3.05 -10.21
N SER A 178 3.41 2.35 -10.94
CA SER A 178 3.71 1.07 -11.55
C SER A 178 4.44 1.30 -12.88
N LEU A 179 5.34 0.36 -13.21
CA LEU A 179 5.90 0.23 -14.56
C LEU A 179 4.81 0.02 -15.59
N VAL A 180 3.71 -0.63 -15.23
CA VAL A 180 2.55 -0.89 -16.10
C VAL A 180 1.40 -0.01 -15.64
N PRO A 181 1.07 1.08 -16.36
CA PRO A 181 0.03 2.04 -15.95
C PRO A 181 -1.37 1.40 -15.90
N ASP A 182 -1.73 0.65 -16.94
CA ASP A 182 -3.06 0.07 -17.08
C ASP A 182 -3.29 -1.02 -16.03
N GLU A 183 -4.42 -0.92 -15.32
CA GLU A 183 -4.79 -1.88 -14.27
C GLU A 183 -5.07 -3.27 -14.85
N GLY A 184 -5.71 -3.37 -16.01
CA GLY A 184 -6.03 -4.64 -16.66
C GLY A 184 -4.77 -5.37 -17.11
N GLU A 185 -3.85 -4.68 -17.81
CA GLU A 185 -2.55 -5.22 -18.21
C GLU A 185 -1.73 -5.68 -16.99
N ARG A 186 -1.71 -4.88 -15.92
CA ARG A 186 -1.02 -5.23 -14.67
C ARG A 186 -1.65 -6.45 -13.98
N THR A 187 -2.98 -6.54 -13.96
CA THR A 187 -3.70 -7.70 -13.41
C THR A 187 -3.40 -8.96 -14.21
N LEU A 188 -3.39 -8.89 -15.55
CA LEU A 188 -3.05 -10.03 -16.41
C LEU A 188 -1.61 -10.52 -16.20
N LEU A 189 -0.66 -9.61 -15.99
CA LEU A 189 0.72 -9.98 -15.65
C LEU A 189 0.79 -10.69 -14.29
N PHE A 190 0.09 -10.14 -13.29
CA PHE A 190 0.03 -10.73 -11.96
C PHE A 190 -0.55 -12.15 -11.99
N ASP A 191 -1.69 -12.35 -12.64
CA ASP A 191 -2.35 -13.67 -12.75
C ASP A 191 -1.45 -14.70 -13.44
N LEU A 192 -0.73 -14.29 -14.50
CA LEU A 192 0.21 -15.15 -15.20
C LEU A 192 1.40 -15.54 -14.31
N ASP A 193 1.99 -14.58 -13.59
CA ASP A 193 3.09 -14.87 -12.67
C ASP A 193 2.63 -15.79 -11.53
N GLN A 194 1.50 -15.50 -10.88
CA GLN A 194 0.95 -16.38 -9.82
C GLN A 194 0.71 -17.81 -10.33
N SER A 195 0.20 -17.95 -11.56
CA SER A 195 0.02 -19.26 -12.19
C SER A 195 1.35 -19.99 -12.40
N ILE A 196 2.40 -19.27 -12.85
CA ILE A 196 3.76 -19.83 -13.00
C ILE A 196 4.32 -20.27 -11.64
N GLN A 197 4.21 -19.42 -10.61
CA GLN A 197 4.70 -19.73 -9.26
C GLN A 197 4.00 -20.97 -8.66
N GLN A 198 2.68 -21.10 -8.85
CA GLN A 198 1.91 -22.25 -8.37
C GLN A 198 2.22 -23.55 -9.13
N LEU A 199 2.53 -23.46 -10.43
CA LEU A 199 2.90 -24.62 -11.24
C LEU A 199 4.33 -25.09 -10.98
N THR A 200 5.24 -24.17 -10.64
CA THR A 200 6.67 -24.44 -10.46
C THR A 200 6.97 -25.62 -9.51
N PRO A 201 6.39 -25.73 -8.30
CA PRO A 201 6.65 -26.87 -7.41
C PRO A 201 6.02 -28.19 -7.86
N LEU A 202 5.15 -28.18 -8.89
CA LEU A 202 4.41 -29.35 -9.35
C LEU A 202 5.07 -30.08 -10.54
N VAL A 203 6.11 -29.49 -11.13
CA VAL A 203 6.79 -30.01 -12.32
C VAL A 203 8.30 -30.14 -12.08
N ALA A 204 9.01 -30.77 -13.01
CA ALA A 204 10.46 -30.84 -12.94
C ALA A 204 11.08 -29.43 -13.04
N PRO A 205 12.19 -29.14 -12.33
CA PRO A 205 12.83 -27.82 -12.37
C PRO A 205 13.27 -27.36 -13.77
N ASP A 206 13.50 -28.28 -14.68
CA ASP A 206 13.90 -28.06 -16.08
C ASP A 206 12.74 -28.21 -17.08
N ASP A 207 11.49 -28.19 -16.60
CA ASP A 207 10.32 -28.32 -17.48
C ASP A 207 10.28 -27.16 -18.50
N PRO A 208 10.34 -27.46 -19.82
CA PRO A 208 10.43 -26.42 -20.85
C PRO A 208 9.18 -25.53 -20.91
N ARG A 209 8.04 -25.97 -20.37
CA ARG A 209 6.80 -25.18 -20.31
C ARG A 209 6.93 -24.02 -19.33
N LEU A 210 7.65 -24.18 -18.22
CA LEU A 210 7.92 -23.08 -17.29
C LEU A 210 8.76 -21.99 -17.96
N VAL A 211 9.79 -22.39 -18.72
CA VAL A 211 10.63 -21.47 -19.49
C VAL A 211 9.79 -20.71 -20.52
N GLN A 212 8.89 -21.41 -21.23
CA GLN A 212 8.01 -20.79 -22.21
C GLN A 212 7.07 -19.76 -21.56
N LEU A 213 6.39 -20.12 -20.47
CA LEU A 213 5.46 -19.23 -19.76
C LEU A 213 6.18 -18.00 -19.17
N THR A 214 7.35 -18.21 -18.58
CA THR A 214 8.22 -17.14 -18.08
C THR A 214 8.65 -16.21 -19.22
N GLY A 215 8.96 -16.79 -20.39
CA GLY A 215 9.23 -16.03 -21.62
C GLY A 215 8.04 -15.17 -22.06
N VAL A 216 6.82 -15.71 -22.01
CA VAL A 216 5.59 -14.96 -22.31
C VAL A 216 5.41 -13.79 -21.33
N TYR A 217 5.54 -14.06 -20.01
CA TYR A 217 5.46 -13.03 -18.98
C TYR A 217 6.43 -11.87 -19.25
N HIS A 218 7.71 -12.16 -19.47
CA HIS A 218 8.69 -11.10 -19.73
C HIS A 218 8.47 -10.38 -21.06
N ASN A 219 7.92 -11.06 -22.07
CA ASN A 219 7.57 -10.42 -23.35
C ASN A 219 6.38 -9.46 -23.20
N LEU A 220 5.37 -9.82 -22.40
CA LEU A 220 4.25 -8.94 -22.07
C LEU A 220 4.72 -7.73 -21.24
N LEU A 221 5.52 -7.98 -20.21
CA LEU A 221 6.10 -6.91 -19.40
C LEU A 221 6.91 -5.92 -20.25
N ARG A 222 7.73 -6.39 -21.19
CA ARG A 222 8.47 -5.53 -22.12
C ARG A 222 7.56 -4.70 -23.06
N ARG A 223 6.35 -5.15 -23.36
CA ARG A 223 5.38 -4.41 -24.19
C ARG A 223 4.65 -3.33 -23.39
N TRP A 224 4.27 -3.64 -22.16
CA TRP A 224 3.39 -2.81 -21.34
C TRP A 224 4.14 -1.86 -20.40
N ALA A 225 5.39 -2.18 -20.03
CA ALA A 225 6.17 -1.33 -19.15
C ALA A 225 6.48 0.06 -19.74
N ARG A 226 6.56 1.06 -18.86
CA ARG A 226 6.90 2.46 -19.10
C ARG A 226 7.96 2.89 -18.06
N PRO A 227 9.26 2.66 -18.33
CA PRO A 227 10.34 3.02 -17.40
C PRO A 227 10.56 4.53 -17.28
#